data_AF-A0A661J1X5-F1
#
_entry.id   AF-A0A661J1X5-F1
#
_cell.length_a   1.000
_cell.length_b   1.000
_cell.length_c   1.000
_cell.angle_alpha   90.00
_cell.angle_beta   90.00
_cell.angle_gamma   90.00
#
_symmetry.space_group_name_H-M   'P 1'
#
loop_
_entity.id
_entity.type
_entity.pdbx_description
1 polymer ?
#
loop_
_entity_poly.entity_id
_entity_poly.type
_entity_poly.pdbx_seq_one_letter_code
_entity_poly.pdbx_strand_id
1 'polypeptide(L)'
;MKILAIVQGHYGERMVETWERHGSKEWRILTLRIEGPLPAMMEDPAEYLPRDIPKADLVISLGEEPGVAEMLPDIVKAAGARAVIVPVDNRAWVPPGLGKQLERTFGRMGVAAVFPVPFCSLKEDDSDDPLIKEFARHFGIPEVELKVEEEKVVGGKAIRSAPCGS
;
A
#
# COMPACT_ATOMS: atom_id res chain seq x y z
N MET A 1 -9.00 10.94 5.60
CA MET A 1 -9.01 9.46 5.48
C MET A 1 -8.05 8.85 6.51
N LYS A 2 -8.40 7.71 7.14
CA LYS A 2 -7.46 6.92 7.97
C LYS A 2 -6.80 5.84 7.13
N ILE A 3 -5.48 5.86 7.05
CA ILE A 3 -4.67 4.89 6.30
C ILE A 3 -3.93 4.02 7.30
N LEU A 4 -4.07 2.70 7.22
CA LEU A 4 -3.27 1.74 7.98
C LEU A 4 -2.17 1.17 7.08
N ALA A 5 -0.93 1.59 7.32
CA ALA A 5 0.25 1.02 6.71
C ALA A 5 0.70 -0.22 7.51
N ILE A 6 0.68 -1.39 6.87
CA ILE A 6 1.30 -2.58 7.43
C ILE A 6 2.76 -2.52 7.04
N VAL A 7 3.67 -2.43 8.00
CA VAL A 7 5.10 -2.31 7.74
C VAL A 7 5.85 -3.47 8.34
N GLN A 8 6.87 -3.89 7.61
CA GLN A 8 7.87 -4.84 8.05
C GLN A 8 9.22 -4.23 7.69
N GLY A 9 10.08 -3.95 8.68
CA GLY A 9 11.39 -3.32 8.43
C GLY A 9 11.34 -1.88 7.92
N HIS A 10 12.50 -1.39 7.46
CA HIS A 10 12.71 0.01 7.09
C HIS A 10 12.11 0.40 5.73
N TYR A 11 11.78 -0.56 4.86
CA TYR A 11 11.23 -0.26 3.55
C TYR A 11 9.90 0.50 3.67
N GLY A 12 8.96 -0.06 4.44
CA GLY A 12 7.65 0.54 4.65
C GLY A 12 7.71 1.82 5.49
N GLU A 13 8.60 1.90 6.48
CA GLU A 13 8.74 3.07 7.35
C GLU A 13 9.06 4.36 6.56
N ARG A 14 9.96 4.30 5.58
CA ARG A 14 10.28 5.46 4.74
C ARG A 14 9.08 5.95 3.91
N MET A 15 8.21 5.02 3.48
CA MET A 15 6.99 5.41 2.76
C MET A 15 6.01 6.10 3.71
N VAL A 16 5.83 5.57 4.93
CA VAL A 16 5.01 6.22 5.96
C VAL A 16 5.50 7.63 6.24
N GLU A 17 6.80 7.83 6.44
CA GLU A 17 7.39 9.17 6.65
C GLU A 17 7.11 10.11 5.47
N THR A 18 7.19 9.60 4.25
CA THR A 18 6.86 10.35 3.03
C THR A 18 5.40 10.78 3.04
N TRP A 19 4.47 9.87 3.36
CA TRP A 19 3.04 10.17 3.37
C TRP A 19 2.65 11.14 4.47
N GLU A 20 3.29 11.05 5.64
CA GLU A 20 3.11 12.01 6.73
C GLU A 20 3.61 13.41 6.36
N ARG A 21 4.72 13.49 5.63
CA ARG A 21 5.34 14.77 5.24
C ARG A 21 4.66 15.42 4.05
N HIS A 22 4.27 14.63 3.05
CA HIS A 22 3.88 15.12 1.73
C HIS A 22 2.44 14.75 1.33
N GLY A 23 1.75 13.91 2.10
CA GLY A 23 0.36 13.54 1.87
C GLY A 23 -0.63 14.64 2.25
N SER A 24 -1.92 14.35 2.06
CA SER A 24 -2.98 15.27 2.48
C SER A 24 -2.97 15.49 4.00
N LYS A 25 -3.16 16.74 4.43
CA LYS A 25 -3.28 17.12 5.85
C LYS A 25 -4.52 16.52 6.53
N GLU A 26 -5.48 16.04 5.76
CA GLU A 26 -6.69 15.37 6.24
C GLU A 26 -6.51 13.86 6.44
N TRP A 27 -5.31 13.35 6.13
CA TRP A 27 -4.96 11.96 6.36
C TRP A 27 -4.50 11.75 7.80
N ARG A 28 -4.91 10.62 8.36
CA ARG A 28 -4.31 10.06 9.57
C ARG A 28 -3.63 8.77 9.19
N ILE A 29 -2.30 8.79 9.18
CA ILE A 29 -1.49 7.61 8.93
C ILE A 29 -1.34 6.84 10.26
N LEU A 30 -1.64 5.55 10.20
CA LEU A 30 -1.54 4.59 11.28
C LEU A 30 -0.59 3.50 10.82
N THR A 31 0.19 2.94 11.74
CA THR A 31 1.17 1.91 11.41
C THR A 31 0.87 0.64 12.20
N LEU A 32 0.75 -0.49 11.50
CA LEU A 32 0.76 -1.82 12.08
C LEU A 32 2.11 -2.45 11.77
N ARG A 33 2.94 -2.64 12.80
CA ARG A 33 4.24 -3.29 12.65
C ARG A 33 4.08 -4.80 12.79
N ILE A 34 4.60 -5.54 11.82
CA ILE A 34 4.69 -7.00 11.89
C ILE A 34 6.16 -7.36 12.08
N GLU A 35 6.45 -8.01 13.20
CA GLU A 35 7.77 -8.53 13.49
C GLU A 35 7.95 -9.88 12.76
N GLY A 36 9.14 -10.08 12.19
CA GLY A 36 9.49 -11.29 11.46
C GLY A 36 10.69 -12.03 12.10
N PRO A 37 11.07 -13.19 11.54
CA PRO A 37 10.46 -13.83 10.37
C PRO A 37 9.15 -14.56 10.72
N LEU A 38 8.19 -14.56 9.81
CA LEU A 38 7.01 -15.41 9.90
C LEU A 38 7.33 -16.83 9.39
N PRO A 39 6.55 -17.85 9.78
CA PRO A 39 6.71 -19.19 9.23
C PRO A 39 6.49 -19.21 7.72
N ALA A 40 7.29 -20.01 7.01
CA ALA A 40 7.17 -20.16 5.55
C ALA A 40 5.83 -20.76 5.10
N MET A 41 5.11 -21.43 6.02
CA MET A 41 3.77 -21.95 5.82
C MET A 41 3.01 -21.79 7.14
N MET A 42 1.90 -21.06 7.13
CA MET A 42 1.02 -20.91 8.28
C MET A 42 -0.20 -21.80 8.08
N GLU A 43 -0.51 -22.66 9.05
CA GLU A 43 -1.73 -23.47 9.00
C GLU A 43 -2.97 -22.60 9.22
N ASP A 44 -2.90 -21.67 10.19
CA ASP A 44 -3.90 -20.64 10.43
C ASP A 44 -3.22 -19.26 10.56
N PRO A 45 -3.29 -18.39 9.53
CA PRO A 45 -2.76 -17.03 9.58
C PRO A 45 -3.34 -16.19 10.73
N ALA A 46 -4.54 -16.52 11.23
CA ALA A 46 -5.18 -15.76 12.29
C ALA A 46 -4.41 -15.82 13.63
N GLU A 47 -3.65 -16.89 13.87
CA GLU A 47 -2.83 -17.05 15.08
C GLU A 47 -1.66 -16.05 15.16
N TYR A 48 -1.24 -15.51 14.00
CA TYR A 48 -0.12 -14.58 13.88
C TYR A 48 -0.57 -13.12 13.85
N LEU A 49 -1.89 -12.86 13.93
CA LEU A 49 -2.42 -11.51 13.89
C LEU A 49 -1.98 -10.69 15.12
N PRO A 50 -1.55 -9.43 14.92
CA PRO A 50 -1.36 -8.51 16.02
C PRO A 50 -2.66 -8.33 16.82
N ARG A 51 -2.53 -8.21 18.14
CA ARG A 51 -3.70 -8.11 19.05
C ARG A 51 -4.52 -6.84 18.83
N ASP A 52 -3.85 -5.72 18.61
CA ASP A 52 -4.47 -4.39 18.50
C ASP A 52 -4.35 -3.85 17.07
N ILE A 53 -5.36 -4.13 16.25
CA ILE A 53 -5.43 -3.63 14.87
C ILE A 53 -6.22 -2.31 14.86
N PRO A 54 -5.59 -1.17 14.50
CA PRO A 54 -6.27 0.11 14.47
C PRO A 54 -7.39 0.15 13.42
N LYS A 55 -8.47 0.87 13.72
CA LYS A 55 -9.53 1.11 12.74
C LYS A 55 -9.07 2.09 11.66
N ALA A 56 -9.26 1.71 10.39
CA ALA A 56 -8.85 2.50 9.23
C ALA A 56 -9.84 2.38 8.08
N ASP A 57 -9.79 3.33 7.15
CA ASP A 57 -10.63 3.34 5.95
C ASP A 57 -9.94 2.55 4.81
N LEU A 58 -8.62 2.75 4.69
CA LEU A 58 -7.74 2.17 3.67
C LEU A 58 -6.58 1.41 4.35
N VAL A 59 -6.29 0.20 3.89
CA VAL A 59 -5.09 -0.56 4.28
C VAL A 59 -4.08 -0.56 3.14
N ILE A 60 -2.80 -0.37 3.44
CA ILE A 60 -1.69 -0.49 2.47
C ILE A 60 -0.69 -1.50 3.01
N SER A 61 -0.45 -2.57 2.24
CA SER A 61 0.45 -3.66 2.64
C SER A 61 1.89 -3.41 2.20
N LEU A 62 2.78 -3.06 3.12
CA LEU A 62 4.23 -2.92 2.89
C LEU A 62 5.01 -4.06 3.58
N GLY A 63 4.41 -5.25 3.62
CA GLY A 63 5.06 -6.46 4.11
C GLY A 63 6.15 -6.95 3.16
N GLU A 64 7.24 -7.47 3.73
CA GLU A 64 8.42 -7.94 3.02
C GLU A 64 8.51 -9.49 2.99
N GLU A 65 7.40 -10.19 3.25
CA GLU A 65 7.30 -11.65 3.15
C GLU A 65 5.86 -12.15 2.90
N PRO A 66 5.68 -13.37 2.34
CA PRO A 66 4.35 -13.97 2.08
C PRO A 66 3.40 -14.01 3.26
N GLY A 67 3.93 -14.27 4.47
CA GLY A 67 3.09 -14.40 5.66
C GLY A 67 2.30 -13.13 5.96
N VAL A 68 2.86 -11.95 5.67
CA VAL A 68 2.12 -10.69 5.81
C VAL A 68 0.93 -10.66 4.84
N ALA A 69 1.15 -11.06 3.58
CA ALA A 69 0.12 -11.11 2.56
C ALA A 69 -0.99 -12.11 2.90
N GLU A 70 -0.66 -13.26 3.51
CA GLU A 70 -1.63 -14.25 3.96
C GLU A 70 -2.57 -13.74 5.07
N MET A 71 -2.06 -12.90 5.98
CA MET A 71 -2.85 -12.30 7.06
C MET A 71 -3.72 -11.10 6.62
N LEU A 72 -3.50 -10.56 5.41
CA LEU A 72 -4.17 -9.32 4.97
C LEU A 72 -5.70 -9.35 5.06
N PRO A 73 -6.41 -10.42 4.65
CA PRO A 73 -7.86 -10.45 4.75
C PRO A 73 -8.37 -10.22 6.18
N ASP A 74 -7.73 -10.86 7.17
CA ASP A 74 -8.12 -10.73 8.56
C ASP A 74 -7.72 -9.36 9.14
N ILE A 75 -6.56 -8.81 8.75
CA ILE A 75 -6.16 -7.45 9.14
C ILE A 75 -7.15 -6.42 8.59
N VAL A 76 -7.52 -6.52 7.30
CA VAL A 76 -8.48 -5.62 6.66
C VAL A 76 -9.85 -5.69 7.35
N LYS A 77 -10.32 -6.92 7.64
CA LYS A 77 -11.58 -7.14 8.36
C LYS A 77 -11.53 -6.55 9.78
N ALA A 78 -10.46 -6.79 10.52
CA ALA A 78 -10.28 -6.30 11.88
C ALA A 78 -10.17 -4.76 11.91
N ALA A 79 -9.48 -4.16 10.93
CA ALA A 79 -9.39 -2.72 10.76
C ALA A 79 -10.74 -2.08 10.35
N GLY A 80 -11.66 -2.87 9.79
CA GLY A 80 -12.91 -2.36 9.23
C GLY A 80 -12.70 -1.55 7.95
N ALA A 81 -11.59 -1.79 7.24
CA ALA A 81 -11.24 -1.07 6.03
C ALA A 81 -12.13 -1.51 4.87
N ARG A 82 -12.41 -0.55 3.97
CA ARG A 82 -13.26 -0.77 2.79
C ARG A 82 -12.45 -0.87 1.51
N ALA A 83 -11.18 -0.48 1.57
CA ALA A 83 -10.25 -0.58 0.47
C ALA A 83 -8.87 -1.07 0.93
N VAL A 84 -8.14 -1.71 0.02
CA VAL A 84 -6.78 -2.18 0.23
C VAL A 84 -5.92 -1.96 -1.01
N ILE A 85 -4.69 -1.48 -0.80
CA ILE A 85 -3.64 -1.44 -1.82
C ILE A 85 -2.59 -2.48 -1.41
N VAL A 86 -2.30 -3.41 -2.32
CA VAL A 86 -1.32 -4.49 -2.11
C VAL A 86 -0.23 -4.38 -3.19
N PRO A 87 0.78 -3.51 -2.99
CA PRO A 87 1.89 -3.39 -3.91
C PRO A 87 2.64 -4.72 -4.07
N VAL A 88 3.06 -5.01 -5.29
CA VAL A 88 3.88 -6.19 -5.61
C VAL A 88 5.26 -5.72 -6.07
N ASP A 89 5.98 -5.08 -5.16
CA ASP A 89 7.36 -4.63 -5.41
C ASP A 89 8.35 -5.80 -5.51
N ASN A 90 8.03 -6.91 -4.85
CA ASN A 90 8.73 -8.18 -5.00
C ASN A 90 7.74 -9.34 -5.08
N ARG A 91 7.81 -10.13 -6.16
CA ARG A 91 6.94 -11.30 -6.37
C ARG A 91 7.16 -12.41 -5.34
N ALA A 92 8.27 -12.39 -4.60
CA ALA A 92 8.48 -13.30 -3.48
C ALA A 92 7.60 -12.93 -2.28
N TRP A 93 7.21 -11.66 -2.10
CA TRP A 93 6.36 -11.22 -0.98
C TRP A 93 4.87 -11.42 -1.28
N VAL A 94 4.48 -11.25 -2.54
CA VAL A 94 3.12 -11.56 -3.02
C VAL A 94 3.22 -12.46 -4.25
N PRO A 95 3.37 -13.79 -4.06
CA PRO A 95 3.39 -14.73 -5.16
C PRO A 95 2.12 -14.63 -6.03
N PRO A 96 2.20 -14.84 -7.36
CA PRO A 96 1.03 -14.67 -8.25
C PRO A 96 -0.20 -15.50 -7.84
N GLY A 97 0.01 -16.70 -7.29
CA GLY A 97 -1.07 -17.54 -6.77
C GLY A 97 -1.78 -16.91 -5.57
N LEU A 98 -0.99 -16.39 -4.62
CA LEU A 98 -1.49 -15.69 -3.44
C LEU A 98 -2.17 -14.38 -3.82
N GLY A 99 -1.60 -13.57 -4.72
CA GLY A 99 -2.22 -12.34 -5.20
C GLY A 99 -3.61 -12.58 -5.81
N LYS A 100 -3.75 -13.59 -6.68
CA LYS A 100 -5.06 -13.98 -7.25
C LYS A 100 -6.03 -14.50 -6.19
N GLN A 101 -5.54 -15.17 -5.14
CA GLN A 101 -6.37 -15.60 -4.03
C GLN A 101 -6.89 -14.39 -3.24
N LEU A 102 -6.01 -13.45 -2.90
CA LEU A 102 -6.36 -12.22 -2.20
C LEU A 102 -7.39 -11.39 -2.97
N GLU A 103 -7.21 -11.20 -4.27
CA GLU A 103 -8.17 -10.51 -5.13
C GLU A 103 -9.58 -11.11 -5.04
N ARG A 104 -9.69 -12.44 -5.14
CA ARG A 104 -10.98 -13.15 -4.98
C ARG A 104 -11.54 -13.00 -3.56
N THR A 105 -10.70 -13.05 -2.55
CA THR A 105 -11.11 -12.93 -1.15
C THR A 105 -11.65 -11.54 -0.85
N PHE A 106 -10.95 -10.48 -1.25
CA PHE A 106 -11.42 -9.11 -1.07
C PHE A 106 -12.71 -8.83 -1.85
N GLY A 107 -12.84 -9.37 -3.07
CA GLY A 107 -14.08 -9.30 -3.84
C GLY A 107 -15.29 -9.92 -3.09
N ARG A 108 -15.11 -11.07 -2.43
CA ARG A 108 -16.15 -11.69 -1.60
C ARG A 108 -16.45 -10.91 -0.32
N MET A 109 -15.47 -10.19 0.22
CA MET A 109 -15.62 -9.33 1.39
C MET A 109 -16.28 -7.98 1.05
N GLY A 110 -16.45 -7.66 -0.24
CA GLY A 110 -16.91 -6.33 -0.66
C GLY A 110 -15.89 -5.23 -0.41
N VAL A 111 -14.59 -5.58 -0.39
CA VAL A 111 -13.47 -4.65 -0.20
C VAL A 111 -12.85 -4.36 -1.56
N ALA A 112 -12.70 -3.08 -1.90
CA ALA A 112 -12.00 -2.68 -3.12
C ALA A 112 -10.50 -2.98 -2.97
N ALA A 113 -9.89 -3.63 -3.97
CA ALA A 113 -8.49 -4.04 -3.90
C ALA A 113 -7.76 -3.74 -5.21
N VAL A 114 -6.55 -3.18 -5.11
CA VAL A 114 -5.62 -3.02 -6.24
C VAL A 114 -4.25 -3.60 -5.91
N PHE A 115 -3.59 -4.13 -6.93
CA PHE A 115 -2.31 -4.83 -6.82
C PHE A 115 -1.27 -4.21 -7.77
N PRO A 116 -0.83 -2.96 -7.55
CA PRO A 116 0.09 -2.28 -8.45
C PRO A 116 1.44 -3.01 -8.49
N VAL A 117 1.99 -3.16 -9.70
CA VAL A 117 3.27 -3.81 -9.94
C VAL A 117 4.18 -2.84 -10.71
N PRO A 118 5.20 -2.22 -10.11
CA PRO A 118 5.45 -2.03 -8.66
C PRO A 118 4.49 -0.98 -8.04
N PHE A 119 4.66 -0.59 -6.77
CA PHE A 119 3.76 0.39 -6.12
C PHE A 119 3.64 1.71 -6.89
N CYS A 120 4.73 2.22 -7.44
CA CYS A 120 4.71 3.46 -8.22
C CYS A 120 4.01 3.34 -9.58
N SER A 121 3.50 2.17 -9.98
CA SER A 121 2.63 2.07 -11.16
C SER A 121 1.16 2.37 -10.86
N LEU A 122 0.80 2.58 -9.58
CA LEU A 122 -0.55 2.92 -9.16
C LEU A 122 -1.06 4.18 -9.87
N LYS A 123 -2.27 4.09 -10.42
CA LYS A 123 -2.99 5.18 -11.08
C LYS A 123 -4.40 5.33 -10.53
N GLU A 124 -4.98 6.51 -10.78
CA GLU A 124 -6.36 6.79 -10.39
C GLU A 124 -7.41 5.93 -11.12
N ASP A 125 -7.08 5.37 -12.28
CA ASP A 125 -7.97 4.52 -13.07
C ASP A 125 -7.84 3.03 -12.72
N ASP A 126 -6.94 2.66 -11.80
CA ASP A 126 -6.84 1.28 -11.29
C ASP A 126 -8.04 0.87 -10.42
N SER A 127 -8.84 1.84 -9.94
CA SER A 127 -10.03 1.59 -9.12
C SER A 127 -11.05 2.72 -9.22
N ASP A 128 -12.33 2.37 -9.13
CA ASP A 128 -13.42 3.33 -8.94
C ASP A 128 -13.64 3.71 -7.47
N ASP A 129 -12.99 3.00 -6.53
CA ASP A 129 -13.12 3.29 -5.10
C ASP A 129 -12.50 4.65 -4.74
N PRO A 130 -13.25 5.54 -4.06
CA PRO A 130 -12.78 6.90 -3.79
C PRO A 130 -11.54 6.96 -2.90
N LEU A 131 -11.31 5.99 -2.01
CA LEU A 131 -10.16 5.97 -1.10
C LEU A 131 -8.88 5.65 -1.87
N ILE A 132 -8.94 4.68 -2.77
CA ILE A 132 -7.81 4.31 -3.63
C ILE A 132 -7.48 5.47 -4.60
N LYS A 133 -8.51 6.09 -5.21
CA LYS A 133 -8.32 7.25 -6.10
C LYS A 133 -7.71 8.44 -5.37
N GLU A 134 -8.18 8.73 -4.16
CA GLU A 134 -7.63 9.81 -3.34
C GLU A 134 -6.15 9.58 -3.01
N PHE A 135 -5.77 8.34 -2.68
CA PHE A 135 -4.37 8.00 -2.48
C PHE A 135 -3.56 8.17 -3.79
N ALA A 136 -4.04 7.58 -4.88
CA ALA A 136 -3.40 7.61 -6.20
C ALA A 136 -3.18 9.02 -6.77
N ARG A 137 -4.04 9.99 -6.43
CA ARG A 137 -3.87 11.41 -6.76
C ARG A 137 -2.63 12.04 -6.15
N HIS A 138 -2.32 11.67 -4.92
CA HIS A 138 -1.18 12.22 -4.18
C HIS A 138 0.08 11.42 -4.44
N PHE A 139 -0.06 10.09 -4.47
CA PHE A 139 1.03 9.14 -4.59
C PHE A 139 0.68 8.04 -5.58
N GLY A 140 1.45 7.93 -6.65
CA GLY A 140 1.20 6.96 -7.72
C GLY A 140 2.30 7.04 -8.76
N ILE A 141 1.94 6.86 -10.04
CA ILE A 141 2.88 7.09 -11.13
C ILE A 141 3.44 8.51 -11.10
N PRO A 142 4.76 8.71 -10.94
CA PRO A 142 5.32 10.06 -10.82
C PRO A 142 5.01 10.90 -12.04
N GLU A 143 4.70 12.16 -11.79
CA GLU A 143 4.43 13.15 -12.83
C GLU A 143 5.28 14.37 -12.54
N VAL A 144 6.11 14.75 -13.50
CA VAL A 144 7.06 15.86 -13.36
C VAL A 144 6.92 16.80 -14.54
N GLU A 145 6.94 18.10 -14.24
CA GLU A 145 7.09 19.15 -15.24
C GLU A 145 8.57 19.51 -15.34
N LEU A 146 9.12 19.49 -16.54
CA LEU A 146 10.51 19.85 -16.80
C LEU A 146 10.56 21.18 -17.56
N LYS A 147 11.47 22.05 -17.15
CA LYS A 147 11.82 23.26 -17.89
C LYS A 147 13.07 22.97 -18.72
N VAL A 148 12.94 23.09 -20.05
CA VAL A 148 14.02 22.81 -21.02
C VAL A 148 14.35 24.08 -21.80
N GLU A 149 15.63 24.46 -21.85
CA GLU A 149 16.17 25.57 -22.65
C GLU A 149 17.36 25.05 -23.46
N GLU A 150 17.43 25.35 -24.76
CA GLU A 150 18.53 24.91 -25.64
C GLU A 150 18.88 23.41 -25.49
N GLU A 151 17.86 22.55 -25.47
CA GLU A 151 17.98 21.09 -25.28
C GLU A 151 18.56 20.65 -23.92
N LYS A 152 18.63 21.56 -22.93
CA LYS A 152 19.10 21.28 -21.57
C LYS A 152 17.98 21.45 -20.55
N VAL A 153 17.90 20.52 -19.59
CA VAL A 153 17.01 20.65 -18.43
C VAL A 153 17.56 21.73 -17.49
N VAL A 154 16.85 22.84 -17.36
CA VAL A 154 17.22 23.99 -16.51
C VAL A 154 16.41 24.05 -15.22
N GLY A 155 15.42 23.19 -15.06
CA GLY A 155 14.62 23.06 -13.84
C GLY A 155 13.52 22.02 -13.98
N GLY A 156 12.82 21.75 -12.87
CA GLY A 156 11.66 20.89 -12.88
C GLY A 156 10.89 20.94 -11.57
N LYS A 157 9.65 20.46 -11.60
CA LYS A 157 8.75 20.38 -10.46
C LYS A 157 8.02 19.04 -10.47
N ALA A 158 7.95 18.39 -9.31
CA ALA A 158 7.06 17.24 -9.13
C ALA A 158 5.60 17.71 -9.03
N ILE A 159 4.76 17.19 -9.92
CA ILE A 159 3.30 17.36 -9.91
C ILE A 159 2.67 16.28 -9.03
N ARG A 160 3.16 15.03 -9.15
CA ARG A 160 2.81 13.88 -8.30
C ARG A 160 4.07 13.08 -8.01
N SER A 161 4.24 12.63 -6.76
CA SER A 161 5.39 11.81 -6.35
C SER A 161 5.02 10.32 -6.34
N ALA A 162 6.05 9.46 -6.38
CA ALA A 162 5.87 8.04 -6.08
C ALA A 162 5.45 7.83 -4.61
N PRO A 163 4.79 6.73 -4.26
CA PRO A 163 4.53 6.37 -2.87
C PRO A 163 5.78 6.28 -1.99
N CYS A 164 6.96 6.07 -2.58
CA CYS A 164 8.24 6.02 -1.86
C CYS A 164 8.93 7.39 -1.67
N GLY A 165 8.39 8.48 -2.23
CA GLY A 165 8.96 9.82 -2.09
C GLY A 165 10.17 10.13 -2.98
N SER A 166 10.41 9.31 -4.01
CA SER A 166 11.42 9.57 -5.04
C SER A 166 11.02 10.72 -5.97
#